data_AF-A0A7S0FL60-F1
#
_entry.id   AF-A0A7S0FL60-F1
#
_cell.length_a   1.000
_cell.length_b   1.000
_cell.length_c   1.000
_cell.angle_alpha   90.00
_cell.angle_beta   90.00
_cell.angle_gamma   90.00
#
_symmetry.space_group_name_H-M   'P 1'
#
loop_
_entity.id
_entity.type
_entity.pdbx_description
1 polymer ?
#
loop_
_entity_poly.entity_id
_entity_poly.type
_entity_poly.pdbx_seq_one_letter_code
_entity_poly.pdbx_strand_id
1 'polypeptide(L)'
;WHSINIMMMMGTLFVPIVALFFTGAVLVGAAAAAYTDEKEDDGTYKFENLVAWVKHNGGRVDDRLGLTNHQHGDRLVRGGVALQNIKAGSELLFLPWSIVFGTIDDTAAVPDNKCEVLQNYASEVDAGRASFWYPYLALDDSLSSRVPSLWDELAISELQGLPPYGSTDGLTDWYSSNCADGVSFSNLPSASRQALLAAITRAAGLRFLPVYDLLNHHNGMLNTKSFADIKGDTITTTTDIAKGEEIFMTYRGGKENTVSEMFRRYGFVEEWPQYYSWDQREESDGGTSTMQFLILPGHKVAIYPPPSMVSQIGQGTLIIADLLASTEKHNQGLSRAQLMQFGKVGVRLIATFTTTVEEDAVILQTMKDKLPMMPEDLSGETEELMDIISAIYYRIHFKQAITMALDAANRVLALREDASEL
;
A
#
# COMPACT_ATOMS: atom_id res chain seq x y z
N TRP A 1 -9.40 -6.41 32.63
CA TRP A 1 -9.24 -7.44 33.65
C TRP A 1 -7.76 -7.58 33.96
N HIS A 2 -7.39 -7.39 35.22
CA HIS A 2 -6.04 -7.38 35.81
C HIS A 2 -5.05 -6.29 35.35
N SER A 3 -5.23 -5.12 35.99
CA SER A 3 -4.26 -4.05 36.15
C SER A 3 -3.18 -4.44 37.18
N ILE A 4 -1.92 -4.09 36.91
CA ILE A 4 -0.88 -3.99 37.95
C ILE A 4 -0.43 -2.53 38.01
N ASN A 5 -0.78 -1.87 39.11
CA ASN A 5 -0.32 -0.55 39.51
C ASN A 5 1.10 -0.67 40.09
N ILE A 6 2.03 0.16 39.60
CA ILE A 6 3.26 0.50 40.32
C ILE A 6 3.23 1.99 40.60
N MET A 7 3.04 2.31 41.88
CA MET A 7 3.01 3.66 42.44
C MET A 7 4.42 4.00 42.91
N MET A 8 5.09 4.96 42.25
CA MET A 8 6.35 5.54 42.73
C MET A 8 6.08 6.95 43.25
N MET A 9 6.23 7.13 44.56
CA MET A 9 6.28 8.43 45.21
C MET A 9 7.61 9.12 44.90
N MET A 10 7.58 10.31 44.32
CA MET A 10 8.64 11.30 44.45
C MET A 10 8.04 12.64 44.86
N GLY A 11 8.43 13.11 46.03
CA GLY A 11 8.15 14.45 46.51
C GLY A 11 9.10 15.46 45.88
N THR A 12 8.57 16.62 45.51
CA THR A 12 9.37 17.76 45.06
C THR A 12 8.85 19.05 45.70
N LEU A 13 9.79 19.80 46.27
CA LEU A 13 9.66 21.11 46.88
C LEU A 13 8.98 22.12 45.94
N PHE A 14 8.03 22.87 46.48
CA PHE A 14 7.48 24.09 45.87
C PHE A 14 8.41 25.28 46.15
N VAL A 15 8.90 25.92 45.09
CA VAL A 15 9.50 27.27 45.12
C VAL A 15 8.65 28.17 44.22
N PRO A 16 8.08 29.29 44.72
CA PRO A 16 7.33 30.20 43.86
C PRO A 16 8.30 31.12 43.11
N ILE A 17 8.46 30.92 41.81
CA ILE A 17 9.07 31.91 40.91
C ILE A 17 7.95 32.79 40.38
N VAL A 18 7.98 34.06 40.77
CA VAL A 18 7.19 35.15 40.21
C VAL A 18 7.74 35.47 38.82
N ALA A 19 7.01 35.10 37.77
CA ALA A 19 7.31 35.49 36.40
C ALA A 19 6.43 36.69 35.99
N LEU A 20 7.07 37.83 35.75
CA LEU A 20 6.47 38.97 35.07
C LEU A 20 6.14 38.58 33.62
N PHE A 21 4.87 38.63 33.25
CA PHE A 21 4.44 38.57 31.86
C PHE A 21 4.68 39.93 31.19
N PHE A 22 5.71 40.00 30.35
CA PHE A 22 5.84 41.03 29.32
C PHE A 22 4.97 40.63 28.13
N THR A 23 3.90 41.38 27.89
CA THR A 23 3.08 41.35 26.68
C THR A 23 3.85 42.02 25.52
N GLY A 24 4.77 41.28 24.91
CA GLY A 24 5.36 41.63 23.62
C GLY A 24 4.62 40.92 22.50
N ALA A 25 3.58 41.55 21.96
CA ALA A 25 2.96 41.11 20.71
C ALA A 25 3.95 41.31 19.55
N VAL A 26 4.74 40.28 19.24
CA VAL A 26 5.47 40.21 17.99
C VAL A 26 4.46 39.81 16.93
N LEU A 27 3.94 40.81 16.21
CA LEU A 27 3.31 40.62 14.91
C LEU A 27 4.38 40.05 13.98
N VAL A 28 4.47 38.72 13.90
CA VAL A 28 5.09 38.05 12.76
C VAL A 28 4.14 38.29 11.59
N GLY A 29 4.31 39.42 10.92
CA GLY A 29 3.76 39.61 9.59
C GLY A 29 4.43 38.56 8.71
N ALA A 30 3.75 37.43 8.51
CA ALA A 30 4.10 36.48 7.48
C ALA A 30 4.08 37.26 6.17
N ALA A 31 5.26 37.64 5.70
CA ALA A 31 5.44 38.02 4.31
C ALA A 31 5.13 36.76 3.51
N ALA A 32 3.85 36.58 3.17
CA ALA A 32 3.43 35.76 2.05
C ALA A 32 4.06 36.42 0.82
N ALA A 33 5.33 36.09 0.57
CA ALA A 33 5.91 36.26 -0.74
C ALA A 33 5.02 35.44 -1.65
N ALA A 34 4.18 36.15 -2.41
CA ALA A 34 3.24 35.55 -3.32
C ALA A 34 3.98 34.50 -4.15
N TYR A 35 3.65 33.24 -3.91
CA TYR A 35 3.95 32.17 -4.83
C TYR A 35 3.29 32.61 -6.14
N THR A 36 4.10 33.12 -7.06
CA THR A 36 3.60 33.68 -8.30
C THR A 36 3.03 32.51 -9.08
N ASP A 37 1.71 32.57 -9.27
CA ASP A 37 0.92 31.70 -10.14
C ASP A 37 1.37 31.89 -11.60
N GLU A 38 2.62 31.51 -11.90
CA GLU A 38 3.13 31.39 -13.25
C GLU A 38 2.40 30.19 -13.85
N LYS A 39 1.24 30.49 -14.44
CA LYS A 39 0.53 29.58 -15.33
C LYS A 39 1.49 29.16 -16.44
N GLU A 40 1.91 27.91 -16.43
CA GLU A 40 2.38 27.27 -17.66
C GLU A 40 1.16 26.93 -18.54
N ASP A 41 1.37 27.02 -19.86
CA ASP A 41 0.34 27.03 -20.91
C ASP A 41 -0.52 25.74 -21.00
N ASP A 42 -0.18 24.67 -20.27
CA ASP A 42 -0.93 23.40 -20.27
C ASP A 42 -1.78 23.16 -19.01
N GLY A 43 -1.69 24.03 -18.01
CA GLY A 43 -2.46 23.91 -16.76
C GLY A 43 -2.06 22.73 -15.86
N THR A 44 -0.96 22.03 -16.13
CA THR A 44 -0.48 20.90 -15.32
C THR A 44 0.32 21.36 -14.11
N TYR A 45 -0.03 20.85 -12.93
CA TYR A 45 0.72 21.13 -11.71
C TYR A 45 1.96 20.23 -11.65
N LYS A 46 3.15 20.82 -11.55
CA LYS A 46 4.42 20.09 -11.58
C LYS A 46 4.91 19.68 -10.19
N PHE A 47 5.76 18.66 -10.12
CA PHE A 47 6.34 18.17 -8.86
C PHE A 47 7.20 19.23 -8.17
N GLU A 48 7.93 20.04 -8.94
CA GLU A 48 8.79 21.12 -8.45
C GLU A 48 8.00 22.15 -7.65
N ASN A 49 6.75 22.39 -8.04
CA ASN A 49 5.85 23.31 -7.35
C ASN A 49 5.47 22.77 -5.96
N LEU A 50 5.23 21.46 -5.84
CA LEU A 50 5.02 20.81 -4.54
C LEU A 50 6.28 20.89 -3.68
N VAL A 51 7.45 20.60 -4.24
CA VAL A 51 8.74 20.68 -3.53
C VAL A 51 9.00 22.10 -3.00
N ALA A 52 8.74 23.13 -3.81
CA ALA A 52 8.87 24.52 -3.41
C ALA A 52 7.92 24.86 -2.25
N TRP A 53 6.67 24.42 -2.32
CA TRP A 53 5.68 24.60 -1.25
C TRP A 53 6.10 23.91 0.06
N VAL A 54 6.59 22.67 -0.01
CA VAL A 54 7.09 21.94 1.18
C VAL A 54 8.22 22.72 1.84
N LYS A 55 9.22 23.17 1.05
CA LYS A 55 10.36 23.94 1.56
C LYS A 55 9.94 25.29 2.14
N HIS A 56 8.99 25.98 1.51
CA HIS A 56 8.46 27.26 2.01
C HIS A 56 7.81 27.12 3.39
N ASN A 57 7.15 25.99 3.64
CA ASN A 57 6.43 25.72 4.89
C ASN A 57 7.26 24.93 5.92
N GLY A 58 8.59 25.05 5.86
CA GLY A 58 9.51 24.49 6.86
C GLY A 58 9.88 23.01 6.67
N GLY A 59 9.39 22.38 5.60
CA GLY A 59 9.84 21.06 5.18
C GLY A 59 11.21 21.10 4.49
N ARG A 60 11.76 19.91 4.24
CA ARG A 60 13.00 19.73 3.48
C ARG A 60 12.79 18.61 2.47
N VAL A 61 13.21 18.80 1.24
CA VAL A 61 13.19 17.78 0.18
C VAL A 61 14.57 17.76 -0.45
N ASP A 62 15.16 16.58 -0.58
CA ASP A 62 16.44 16.39 -1.26
C ASP A 62 16.30 16.77 -2.75
N ASP A 63 17.19 17.64 -3.25
CA ASP A 63 17.16 18.10 -4.65
C ASP A 63 17.46 16.98 -5.67
N ARG A 64 17.87 15.81 -5.19
CA ARG A 64 18.09 14.61 -6.00
C ARG A 64 16.83 13.77 -6.14
N LEU A 65 15.72 14.11 -5.49
CA LEU A 65 14.42 13.45 -5.67
C LEU A 65 13.65 14.12 -6.82
N GLY A 66 13.12 13.31 -7.73
CA GLY A 66 12.17 13.73 -8.76
C GLY A 66 10.99 12.75 -8.86
N LEU A 67 10.07 13.03 -9.80
CA LEU A 67 9.04 12.08 -10.23
C LEU A 67 9.22 11.74 -11.71
N THR A 68 8.95 10.49 -12.08
CA THR A 68 8.86 10.05 -13.48
C THR A 68 7.88 8.89 -13.60
N ASN A 69 7.53 8.52 -14.83
CA ASN A 69 6.82 7.27 -15.08
C ASN A 69 7.83 6.11 -15.13
N HIS A 70 7.55 5.06 -14.34
CA HIS A 70 8.29 3.81 -14.27
C HIS A 70 7.49 2.70 -14.95
N GLN A 71 8.18 1.82 -15.67
CA GLN A 71 7.55 0.64 -16.27
C GLN A 71 7.42 -0.46 -15.21
N HIS A 72 6.19 -0.78 -14.82
CA HIS A 72 5.84 -1.87 -13.90
C HIS A 72 5.00 -2.88 -14.66
N GLY A 73 5.61 -3.99 -15.10
CA GLY A 73 4.95 -4.94 -16.00
C GLY A 73 4.58 -4.28 -17.33
N ASP A 74 3.29 -4.20 -17.64
CA ASP A 74 2.73 -3.54 -18.83
C ASP A 74 2.19 -2.13 -18.57
N ARG A 75 2.35 -1.60 -17.35
CA ARG A 75 1.83 -0.29 -16.94
C ARG A 75 2.96 0.72 -16.77
N LEU A 76 2.66 1.97 -17.09
CA LEU A 76 3.45 3.13 -16.70
C LEU A 76 2.86 3.69 -15.41
N VAL A 77 3.64 3.69 -14.33
CA VAL A 77 3.22 4.18 -13.02
C VAL A 77 4.12 5.33 -12.62
N ARG A 78 3.52 6.46 -12.23
CA ARG A 78 4.26 7.60 -11.69
C ARG A 78 4.87 7.22 -10.34
N GLY A 79 6.15 7.52 -10.14
CA GLY A 79 6.87 7.20 -8.91
C GLY A 79 8.08 8.10 -8.70
N GLY A 80 8.70 7.98 -7.53
CA GLY A 80 9.91 8.72 -7.19
C GLY A 80 11.14 8.18 -7.89
N VAL A 81 12.01 9.07 -8.37
CA VAL A 81 13.27 8.70 -9.03
C VAL A 81 14.44 9.49 -8.46
N ALA A 82 15.59 8.84 -8.36
CA ALA A 82 16.84 9.50 -8.02
C ALA A 82 17.42 10.24 -9.24
N LEU A 83 17.42 11.57 -9.23
CA LEU A 83 18.01 12.41 -10.28
C LEU A 83 19.56 12.37 -10.27
N GLN A 84 20.13 12.00 -9.12
CA GLN A 84 21.56 11.79 -8.91
C GLN A 84 21.75 10.65 -7.89
N ASN A 85 22.97 10.16 -7.73
CA ASN A 85 23.25 9.15 -6.72
C ASN A 85 22.94 9.67 -5.29
N ILE A 86 22.22 8.88 -4.52
CA ILE A 86 21.86 9.13 -3.12
C ILE A 86 22.54 8.09 -2.24
N LYS A 87 23.14 8.53 -1.14
CA LYS A 87 23.86 7.64 -0.21
C LYS A 87 22.92 7.13 0.87
N ALA A 88 23.09 5.87 1.28
CA ALA A 88 22.38 5.29 2.41
C ALA A 88 22.44 6.22 3.64
N GLY A 89 21.32 6.38 4.32
CA GLY A 89 21.19 7.26 5.47
C GLY A 89 21.02 8.75 5.14
N SER A 90 20.99 9.13 3.85
CA SER A 90 20.63 10.50 3.48
C SER A 90 19.18 10.79 3.89
N GLU A 91 18.92 11.95 4.48
CA GLU A 91 17.58 12.50 4.62
C GLU A 91 17.03 12.81 3.23
N LEU A 92 15.98 12.11 2.83
CA LEU A 92 15.31 12.34 1.55
C LEU A 92 14.26 13.44 1.68
N LEU A 93 13.55 13.45 2.81
CA LEU A 93 12.43 14.34 3.08
C LEU A 93 12.29 14.57 4.59
N PHE A 94 11.92 15.78 4.98
CA PHE A 94 11.37 16.10 6.29
C PHE A 94 10.07 16.88 6.12
N LEU A 95 9.00 16.38 6.73
CA LEU A 95 7.67 16.98 6.71
C LEU A 95 7.28 17.44 8.13
N PRO A 96 7.32 18.75 8.45
CA PRO A 96 6.80 19.21 9.72
C PRO A 96 5.31 18.92 9.82
N TRP A 97 4.83 18.68 11.03
CA TRP A 97 3.42 18.38 11.28
C TRP A 97 2.44 19.43 10.76
N SER A 98 2.88 20.69 10.61
CA SER A 98 2.05 21.78 10.06
C SER A 98 1.69 21.63 8.58
N ILE A 99 2.35 20.75 7.82
CA ILE A 99 2.05 20.51 6.40
C ILE A 99 1.49 19.12 6.11
N VAL A 100 1.58 18.21 7.08
CA VAL A 100 0.95 16.88 6.99
C VAL A 100 -0.55 17.05 7.14
N PHE A 101 -1.32 16.43 6.24
CA PHE A 101 -2.77 16.45 6.32
C PHE A 101 -3.28 15.23 7.10
N GLY A 102 -4.30 15.41 7.94
CA GLY A 102 -4.97 14.34 8.66
C GLY A 102 -4.44 14.14 10.08
N THR A 103 -4.11 12.90 10.45
CA THR A 103 -3.70 12.59 11.83
C THR A 103 -2.33 13.17 12.16
N ILE A 104 -2.26 14.08 13.13
CA ILE A 104 -1.03 14.76 13.52
C ILE A 104 -0.66 14.36 14.95
N ASP A 105 0.26 13.40 15.08
CA ASP A 105 0.87 12.98 16.34
C ASP A 105 2.07 12.05 16.10
N ASP A 106 2.90 11.87 17.12
CA ASP A 106 3.98 10.89 17.12
C ASP A 106 3.47 9.45 17.31
N THR A 107 2.20 9.27 17.73
CA THR A 107 1.59 7.96 17.86
C THR A 107 0.93 7.51 16.58
N ALA A 108 1.38 6.42 15.94
CA ALA A 108 0.78 5.84 14.73
C ALA A 108 -0.68 5.32 14.90
N ALA A 109 -1.40 5.78 15.93
CA ALA A 109 -2.79 5.49 16.17
C ALA A 109 -3.67 6.20 15.13
N VAL A 110 -4.63 5.46 14.58
CA VAL A 110 -5.67 6.05 13.73
C VAL A 110 -6.65 6.78 14.65
N PRO A 111 -7.04 8.03 14.34
CA PRO A 111 -7.92 8.80 15.21
C PRO A 111 -9.31 8.17 15.22
N ASP A 112 -10.02 8.30 16.34
CA ASP A 112 -11.40 7.85 16.44
C ASP A 112 -12.31 8.61 15.45
N ASN A 113 -11.99 9.87 15.14
CA ASN A 113 -12.76 10.70 14.22
C ASN A 113 -12.28 10.62 12.76
N LYS A 114 -12.32 9.42 12.18
CA LYS A 114 -11.94 9.19 10.78
C LYS A 114 -12.79 10.00 9.80
N CYS A 115 -14.09 10.17 10.09
CA CYS A 115 -15.00 10.90 9.20
C CYS A 115 -14.64 12.39 9.09
N GLU A 116 -14.30 13.04 10.20
CA GLU A 116 -13.85 14.44 10.19
C GLU A 116 -12.59 14.63 9.35
N VAL A 117 -11.60 13.74 9.46
CA VAL A 117 -10.38 13.83 8.63
C VAL A 117 -10.71 13.77 7.14
N LEU A 118 -11.60 12.86 6.74
CA LEU A 118 -12.00 12.71 5.33
C LEU A 118 -12.88 13.87 4.85
N GLN A 119 -13.75 14.41 5.70
CA GLN A 119 -14.56 15.60 5.38
C GLN A 119 -13.72 16.85 5.23
N ASN A 120 -12.69 17.02 6.09
CA ASN A 120 -11.72 18.10 5.96
C ASN A 120 -10.93 17.96 4.65
N TYR A 121 -10.49 16.75 4.29
CA TYR A 121 -9.78 16.52 3.02
C TYR A 121 -10.66 16.91 1.83
N ALA A 122 -11.92 16.45 1.83
CA ALA A 122 -12.87 16.80 0.79
C ALA A 122 -13.09 18.32 0.69
N SER A 123 -13.17 19.01 1.83
CA SER A 123 -13.32 20.47 1.87
C SER A 123 -12.10 21.21 1.28
N GLU A 124 -10.89 20.71 1.49
CA GLU A 124 -9.68 21.25 0.86
C GLU A 124 -9.62 20.98 -0.65
N VAL A 125 -10.10 19.81 -1.09
CA VAL A 125 -10.26 19.50 -2.52
C VAL A 125 -11.25 20.47 -3.16
N ASP A 126 -12.42 20.70 -2.54
CA ASP A 126 -13.45 21.64 -3.03
C ASP A 126 -12.95 23.09 -3.04
N ALA A 127 -12.10 23.48 -2.07
CA ALA A 127 -11.48 24.80 -2.04
C ALA A 127 -10.53 25.04 -3.24
N GLY A 128 -10.06 23.97 -3.89
CA GLY A 128 -9.19 24.05 -5.06
C GLY A 128 -7.97 24.94 -4.79
N ARG A 129 -7.73 25.93 -5.66
CA ARG A 129 -6.59 26.86 -5.53
C ARG A 129 -6.59 27.72 -4.27
N ALA A 130 -7.73 27.82 -3.56
CA ALA A 130 -7.80 28.53 -2.29
C ALA A 130 -7.32 27.66 -1.10
N SER A 131 -7.16 26.35 -1.29
CA SER A 131 -6.64 25.43 -0.28
C SER A 131 -5.17 25.73 0.03
N PHE A 132 -4.81 25.67 1.32
CA PHE A 132 -3.41 25.68 1.75
C PHE A 132 -2.62 24.48 1.18
N TRP A 133 -3.29 23.34 1.03
CA TRP A 133 -2.72 22.09 0.52
C TRP A 133 -2.90 21.90 -0.99
N TYR A 134 -3.38 22.92 -1.73
CA TYR A 134 -3.57 22.81 -3.18
C TYR A 134 -2.34 22.26 -3.92
N PRO A 135 -1.09 22.67 -3.62
CA PRO A 135 0.11 22.08 -4.21
C PRO A 135 0.24 20.57 -4.11
N TYR A 136 -0.25 20.02 -3.01
CA TYR A 136 -0.25 18.58 -2.77
C TYR A 136 -1.45 17.92 -3.46
N LEU A 137 -2.65 18.47 -3.26
CA LEU A 137 -3.90 17.95 -3.82
C LEU A 137 -3.95 18.00 -5.36
N ALA A 138 -3.25 18.94 -5.98
CA ALA A 138 -3.16 19.04 -7.44
C ALA A 138 -2.39 17.88 -8.09
N LEU A 139 -1.60 17.13 -7.31
CA LEU A 139 -0.93 15.90 -7.74
C LEU A 139 -1.68 14.63 -7.33
N ASP A 140 -2.85 14.77 -6.70
CA ASP A 140 -3.70 13.65 -6.30
C ASP A 140 -4.50 13.12 -7.50
N ASP A 141 -4.15 11.91 -7.93
CA ASP A 141 -4.78 11.14 -9.00
C ASP A 141 -5.67 10.02 -8.44
N SER A 142 -6.06 10.06 -7.17
CA SER A 142 -6.81 8.97 -6.52
C SER A 142 -8.16 8.68 -7.15
N LEU A 143 -8.78 9.65 -7.84
CA LEU A 143 -10.02 9.42 -8.60
C LEU A 143 -9.81 8.50 -9.81
N SER A 144 -8.59 8.38 -10.30
CA SER A 144 -8.22 7.45 -11.37
C SER A 144 -7.82 6.07 -10.85
N SER A 145 -7.76 5.87 -9.52
CA SER A 145 -7.45 4.59 -8.91
C SER A 145 -8.53 3.55 -9.20
N ARG A 146 -8.11 2.38 -9.68
CA ARG A 146 -8.99 1.24 -10.00
C ARG A 146 -8.85 0.15 -8.93
N VAL A 147 -9.37 0.41 -7.74
CA VAL A 147 -9.31 -0.54 -6.62
C VAL A 147 -10.54 -1.45 -6.63
N PRO A 148 -10.44 -2.73 -6.22
CA PRO A 148 -11.56 -3.68 -6.25
C PRO A 148 -12.83 -3.24 -5.53
N SER A 149 -12.77 -2.31 -4.57
CA SER A 149 -13.95 -1.76 -3.91
C SER A 149 -14.78 -0.80 -4.77
N LEU A 150 -14.34 -0.54 -6.00
CA LEU A 150 -15.04 0.29 -6.99
C LEU A 150 -15.58 -0.51 -8.18
N TRP A 151 -15.24 -1.80 -8.25
CA TRP A 151 -15.56 -2.65 -9.39
C TRP A 151 -17.02 -3.03 -9.37
N ASP A 152 -17.59 -3.22 -10.55
CA ASP A 152 -18.93 -3.76 -10.68
C ASP A 152 -18.95 -5.29 -10.50
N GLU A 153 -20.15 -5.86 -10.53
CA GLU A 153 -20.34 -7.30 -10.38
C GLU A 153 -19.64 -8.12 -11.48
N LEU A 154 -19.50 -7.55 -12.69
CA LEU A 154 -18.87 -8.24 -13.82
C LEU A 154 -17.37 -8.42 -13.57
N ALA A 155 -16.65 -7.34 -13.24
CA ALA A 155 -15.23 -7.42 -12.90
C ALA A 155 -14.97 -8.26 -11.64
N ILE A 156 -15.84 -8.19 -10.62
CA ILE A 156 -15.72 -9.04 -9.42
C ILE A 156 -15.95 -10.53 -9.76
N SER A 157 -16.88 -10.84 -10.65
CA SER A 157 -17.15 -12.23 -11.06
C SER A 157 -15.93 -12.89 -11.74
N GLU A 158 -15.08 -12.08 -12.40
CA GLU A 158 -13.83 -12.55 -13.00
C GLU A 158 -12.79 -13.00 -11.97
N LEU A 159 -12.96 -12.71 -10.68
CA LEU A 159 -12.10 -13.31 -9.65
C LEU A 159 -12.35 -14.81 -9.47
N GLN A 160 -13.45 -15.37 -10.00
CA GLN A 160 -13.77 -16.81 -9.93
C GLN A 160 -13.73 -17.37 -8.49
N GLY A 161 -14.17 -16.57 -7.51
CA GLY A 161 -14.15 -16.94 -6.10
C GLY A 161 -12.78 -16.88 -5.42
N LEU A 162 -11.76 -16.29 -6.07
CA LEU A 162 -10.48 -16.00 -5.42
C LEU A 162 -10.62 -14.88 -4.38
N PRO A 163 -9.71 -14.82 -3.38
CA PRO A 163 -9.60 -13.67 -2.50
C PRO A 163 -9.36 -12.36 -3.30
N PRO A 164 -9.70 -11.18 -2.76
CA PRO A 164 -10.35 -10.97 -1.46
C PRO A 164 -11.77 -11.56 -1.42
N TYR A 165 -12.07 -12.32 -0.36
CA TYR A 165 -13.39 -12.93 -0.19
C TYR A 165 -14.40 -11.92 0.36
N GLY A 166 -15.65 -12.00 -0.11
CA GLY A 166 -16.75 -11.14 0.35
C GLY A 166 -16.86 -9.83 -0.43
N SER A 167 -17.64 -8.89 0.09
CA SER A 167 -17.76 -7.55 -0.50
C SER A 167 -16.40 -6.85 -0.41
N THR A 168 -15.84 -6.51 -1.58
CA THR A 168 -14.69 -5.62 -1.71
C THR A 168 -15.01 -4.21 -1.23
N ASP A 169 -16.29 -3.88 -1.10
CA ASP A 169 -16.85 -2.60 -0.70
C ASP A 169 -16.67 -2.29 0.80
N GLY A 170 -16.05 -3.16 1.61
CA GLY A 170 -15.99 -2.96 3.06
C GLY A 170 -15.47 -1.58 3.52
N LEU A 171 -14.63 -0.89 2.74
CA LEU A 171 -14.20 0.49 3.01
C LEU A 171 -15.19 1.55 2.50
N THR A 172 -15.77 1.35 1.31
CA THR A 172 -16.77 2.24 0.71
C THR A 172 -18.11 2.15 1.43
N ASP A 173 -18.55 0.96 1.82
CA ASP A 173 -19.72 0.68 2.67
C ASP A 173 -19.55 1.26 4.07
N TRP A 174 -18.37 1.09 4.67
CA TRP A 174 -18.06 1.71 5.96
C TRP A 174 -18.19 3.22 5.86
N TYR A 175 -17.57 3.86 4.86
CA TYR A 175 -17.64 5.31 4.68
C TYR A 175 -19.08 5.77 4.43
N SER A 176 -19.81 5.10 3.54
CA SER A 176 -21.21 5.39 3.23
C SER A 176 -22.06 5.36 4.50
N SER A 177 -21.90 4.30 5.31
CA SER A 177 -22.69 4.09 6.53
C SER A 177 -22.32 5.02 7.68
N ASN A 178 -21.04 5.36 7.85
CA ASN A 178 -20.54 6.05 9.05
C ASN A 178 -20.26 7.54 8.82
N CYS A 179 -19.96 7.96 7.59
CA CYS A 179 -19.51 9.31 7.28
C CYS A 179 -20.42 10.07 6.30
N ALA A 180 -21.33 9.38 5.60
CA ALA A 180 -22.15 9.96 4.54
C ALA A 180 -23.65 9.56 4.61
N ASP A 181 -24.16 9.26 5.82
CA ASP A 181 -25.58 9.01 6.08
C ASP A 181 -26.25 7.97 5.15
N GLY A 182 -25.49 6.96 4.73
CA GLY A 182 -25.95 5.87 3.85
C GLY A 182 -25.94 6.21 2.35
N VAL A 183 -25.41 7.36 1.93
CA VAL A 183 -25.24 7.69 0.52
C VAL A 183 -24.22 6.74 -0.11
N SER A 184 -24.61 6.05 -1.18
CA SER A 184 -23.72 5.12 -1.89
C SER A 184 -22.51 5.84 -2.48
N PHE A 185 -21.37 5.15 -2.54
CA PHE A 185 -20.11 5.75 -3.01
C PHE A 185 -20.22 6.43 -4.38
N SER A 186 -20.92 5.81 -5.34
CA SER A 186 -21.16 6.35 -6.69
C SER A 186 -21.92 7.68 -6.71
N ASN A 187 -22.70 7.97 -5.67
CA ASN A 187 -23.52 9.18 -5.54
C ASN A 187 -22.87 10.26 -4.65
N LEU A 188 -21.69 10.00 -4.09
CA LEU A 188 -20.97 10.98 -3.29
C LEU A 188 -20.42 12.12 -4.17
N PRO A 189 -20.29 13.35 -3.60
CA PRO A 189 -19.55 14.43 -4.25
C PRO A 189 -18.13 13.99 -4.66
N SER A 190 -17.62 14.53 -5.77
CA SER A 190 -16.30 14.13 -6.29
C SER A 190 -15.18 14.28 -5.27
N ALA A 191 -15.19 15.37 -4.50
CA ALA A 191 -14.21 15.60 -3.44
C ALA A 191 -14.28 14.58 -2.30
N SER A 192 -15.48 14.13 -1.92
CA SER A 192 -15.65 13.06 -0.92
C SER A 192 -15.16 11.71 -1.45
N ARG A 193 -15.43 11.39 -2.71
CA ARG A 193 -14.88 10.19 -3.36
C ARG A 193 -13.35 10.24 -3.40
N GLN A 194 -12.79 11.38 -3.80
CA GLN A 194 -11.35 11.60 -3.84
C GLN A 194 -10.71 11.43 -2.45
N ALA A 195 -11.30 12.04 -1.42
CA ALA A 195 -10.83 11.91 -0.04
C ALA A 195 -10.76 10.45 0.43
N LEU A 196 -11.82 9.67 0.17
CA LEU A 196 -11.83 8.25 0.53
C LEU A 196 -10.79 7.45 -0.27
N LEU A 197 -10.68 7.67 -1.58
CA LEU A 197 -9.72 6.95 -2.41
C LEU A 197 -8.27 7.29 -2.06
N ALA A 198 -7.98 8.55 -1.76
CA ALA A 198 -6.68 8.96 -1.25
C ALA A 198 -6.40 8.27 0.10
N ALA A 199 -7.40 8.16 0.99
CA ALA A 199 -7.23 7.48 2.26
C ALA A 199 -6.95 5.97 2.10
N ILE A 200 -7.55 5.34 1.08
CA ILE A 200 -7.36 3.93 0.77
C ILE A 200 -5.97 3.70 0.16
N THR A 201 -5.59 4.52 -0.82
CA THR A 201 -4.46 4.25 -1.72
C THR A 201 -3.16 4.95 -1.31
N ARG A 202 -3.22 6.02 -0.51
CA ARG A 202 -2.06 6.89 -0.22
C ARG A 202 -1.79 7.08 1.27
N ALA A 203 -2.84 7.10 2.11
CA ALA A 203 -2.66 7.49 3.50
C ALA A 203 -1.98 6.42 4.37
N ALA A 204 -1.02 6.87 5.18
CA ALA A 204 -0.39 6.09 6.24
C ALA A 204 -1.16 6.27 7.56
N GLY A 205 -2.26 5.53 7.75
CA GLY A 205 -3.08 5.66 8.96
C GLY A 205 -3.86 6.99 9.02
N LEU A 206 -4.44 7.39 7.88
CA LEU A 206 -5.07 8.71 7.67
C LEU A 206 -4.10 9.90 7.80
N ARG A 207 -2.80 9.64 7.68
CA ARG A 207 -1.78 10.67 7.44
C ARG A 207 -1.46 10.73 5.97
N PHE A 208 -1.63 11.90 5.39
CA PHE A 208 -1.28 12.19 4.01
C PHE A 208 0.02 12.98 4.05
N LEU A 209 1.06 12.43 3.42
CA LEU A 209 2.45 12.83 3.59
C LEU A 209 2.91 13.40 2.24
N PRO A 210 2.81 14.74 2.03
CA PRO A 210 3.14 15.34 0.76
C PRO A 210 4.53 14.91 0.28
N VAL A 211 4.67 14.64 -1.02
CA VAL A 211 5.88 14.05 -1.63
C VAL A 211 6.07 12.56 -1.31
N TYR A 212 5.98 12.16 -0.05
CA TYR A 212 6.25 10.77 0.32
C TYR A 212 5.21 9.82 -0.27
N ASP A 213 3.91 10.09 -0.13
CA ASP A 213 2.84 9.22 -0.65
C ASP A 213 2.68 9.22 -2.18
N LEU A 214 3.62 9.85 -2.91
CA LEU A 214 3.81 9.72 -4.35
C LEU A 214 4.86 8.66 -4.73
N LEU A 215 5.54 8.06 -3.73
CA LEU A 215 6.49 6.97 -3.93
C LEU A 215 5.74 5.63 -4.05
N ASN A 216 6.20 4.76 -4.94
CA ASN A 216 5.61 3.44 -5.11
C ASN A 216 6.00 2.47 -3.99
N HIS A 217 5.20 1.43 -3.83
CA HIS A 217 5.51 0.31 -2.96
C HIS A 217 6.38 -0.72 -3.67
N HIS A 218 7.33 -1.33 -2.94
CA HIS A 218 7.92 -2.59 -3.36
C HIS A 218 8.45 -3.38 -2.16
N ASN A 219 8.01 -4.63 -1.97
CA ASN A 219 8.35 -5.42 -0.77
C ASN A 219 9.83 -5.81 -0.68
N GLY A 220 10.48 -6.08 -1.82
CA GLY A 220 11.88 -6.50 -1.92
C GLY A 220 12.93 -5.41 -2.23
N MET A 221 12.51 -4.21 -2.63
CA MET A 221 13.40 -3.12 -3.08
C MET A 221 13.24 -1.85 -2.25
N LEU A 222 12.73 -1.99 -1.02
CA LEU A 222 12.58 -0.87 -0.09
C LEU A 222 13.91 -0.16 0.13
N ASN A 223 13.98 1.09 -0.31
CA ASN A 223 15.16 1.92 -0.18
C ASN A 223 14.92 3.17 0.66
N THR A 224 13.76 3.29 1.31
CA THR A 224 13.41 4.35 2.26
C THR A 224 12.84 3.81 3.56
N LYS A 225 12.90 4.63 4.63
CA LYS A 225 12.21 4.41 5.90
C LYS A 225 11.69 5.75 6.46
N SER A 226 10.51 5.71 7.06
CA SER A 226 9.91 6.85 7.78
C SER A 226 10.21 6.81 9.26
N PHE A 227 10.35 7.98 9.88
CA PHE A 227 10.52 8.16 11.31
C PHE A 227 9.77 9.41 11.76
N ALA A 228 8.64 9.20 12.44
CA ALA A 228 7.84 10.25 13.02
C ALA A 228 8.34 10.60 14.44
N ASP A 229 8.47 11.89 14.72
CA ASP A 229 8.77 12.43 16.05
C ASP A 229 7.87 13.65 16.37
N ILE A 230 8.14 14.35 17.47
CA ILE A 230 7.34 15.52 17.87
C ILE A 230 7.38 16.70 16.89
N LYS A 231 8.33 16.74 15.95
CA LYS A 231 8.49 17.82 14.98
C LYS A 231 7.83 17.52 13.65
N GLY A 232 7.80 16.25 13.25
CA GLY A 232 7.31 15.84 11.94
C GLY A 232 7.69 14.41 11.58
N ASP A 233 7.63 14.11 10.30
CA ASP A 233 8.09 12.84 9.74
C ASP A 233 9.38 13.03 8.93
N THR A 234 10.39 12.22 9.25
CA THR A 234 11.69 12.22 8.55
C THR A 234 11.83 10.93 7.76
N ILE A 235 12.01 11.07 6.44
CA ILE A 235 12.22 9.95 5.54
C ILE A 235 13.71 9.90 5.22
N THR A 236 14.32 8.74 5.44
CA THR A 236 15.74 8.51 5.15
C THR A 236 15.90 7.32 4.21
N THR A 237 16.95 7.36 3.39
CA THR A 237 17.31 6.22 2.55
C THR A 237 17.93 5.09 3.37
N THR A 238 17.63 3.84 3.04
CA THR A 238 18.17 2.65 3.73
C THR A 238 19.34 2.00 3.00
N THR A 239 19.50 2.30 1.72
CA THR A 239 20.59 1.84 0.85
C THR A 239 21.08 2.99 -0.03
N ASP A 240 22.25 2.83 -0.65
CA ASP A 240 22.66 3.67 -1.77
C ASP A 240 21.64 3.49 -2.92
N ILE A 241 21.26 4.59 -3.57
CA ILE A 241 20.34 4.63 -4.71
C ILE A 241 21.08 5.29 -5.88
N ALA A 242 21.21 4.60 -6.99
CA ALA A 242 21.87 5.14 -8.17
C ALA A 242 20.96 6.12 -8.94
N LYS A 243 21.57 7.03 -9.69
CA LYS A 243 20.83 7.91 -10.61
C LYS A 243 19.97 7.08 -11.57
N GLY A 244 18.70 7.45 -11.67
CA GLY A 244 17.68 6.82 -12.52
C GLY A 244 16.95 5.66 -11.84
N GLU A 245 17.38 5.21 -10.65
CA GLU A 245 16.66 4.20 -9.90
C GLU A 245 15.40 4.78 -9.24
N GLU A 246 14.38 3.92 -9.16
CA GLU A 246 13.14 4.22 -8.46
C GLU A 246 13.34 4.21 -6.94
N ILE A 247 12.59 5.07 -6.27
CA ILE A 247 12.61 5.21 -4.83
C ILE A 247 11.31 4.60 -4.30
N PHE A 248 11.46 3.54 -3.51
CA PHE A 248 10.37 2.72 -3.01
C PHE A 248 10.15 2.92 -1.51
N MET A 249 8.87 2.90 -1.13
CA MET A 249 8.41 2.90 0.24
C MET A 249 7.65 1.61 0.59
N THR A 250 7.25 1.49 1.86
CA THR A 250 6.37 0.41 2.30
C THR A 250 4.98 0.97 2.62
N TYR A 251 3.94 0.50 1.93
CA TYR A 251 2.55 0.89 2.25
C TYR A 251 2.11 0.25 3.56
N ARG A 252 2.51 -1.02 3.78
CA ARG A 252 2.31 -1.78 5.02
C ARG A 252 3.42 -2.80 5.22
N GLY A 253 3.84 -2.99 6.47
CA GLY A 253 4.76 -4.06 6.85
C GLY A 253 4.06 -5.23 7.54
N GLY A 254 4.72 -6.40 7.54
CA GLY A 254 4.37 -7.52 8.40
C GLY A 254 3.26 -8.43 7.89
N LYS A 255 2.62 -9.17 8.81
CA LYS A 255 1.75 -10.33 8.51
C LYS A 255 0.44 -9.99 7.81
N GLU A 256 0.02 -8.72 7.85
CA GLU A 256 -1.19 -8.27 7.17
C GLU A 256 -0.92 -7.92 5.70
N ASN A 257 0.34 -7.87 5.27
CA ASN A 257 0.71 -7.51 3.91
C ASN A 257 0.63 -8.71 2.95
N THR A 258 -0.57 -9.28 2.81
CA THR A 258 -0.81 -10.35 1.82
C THR A 258 -1.04 -9.75 0.44
N VAL A 259 -0.75 -10.51 -0.62
CA VAL A 259 -1.03 -10.09 -2.01
C VAL A 259 -2.53 -9.79 -2.19
N SER A 260 -3.41 -10.58 -1.57
CA SER A 260 -4.85 -10.36 -1.63
C SER A 260 -5.25 -9.03 -0.97
N GLU A 261 -4.64 -8.66 0.16
CA GLU A 261 -4.89 -7.37 0.82
C GLU A 261 -4.31 -6.20 0.03
N MET A 262 -3.12 -6.36 -0.56
CA MET A 262 -2.53 -5.36 -1.45
C MET A 262 -3.40 -5.11 -2.66
N PHE A 263 -3.86 -6.17 -3.30
CA PHE A 263 -4.76 -6.07 -4.44
C PHE A 263 -6.10 -5.45 -4.04
N ARG A 264 -6.72 -5.88 -2.92
CA ARG A 264 -7.98 -5.33 -2.42
C ARG A 264 -7.93 -3.83 -2.18
N ARG A 265 -6.82 -3.31 -1.65
CA ARG A 265 -6.67 -1.91 -1.25
C ARG A 265 -6.09 -1.02 -2.34
N TYR A 266 -5.14 -1.54 -3.11
CA TYR A 266 -4.35 -0.73 -4.03
C TYR A 266 -4.50 -1.13 -5.50
N GLY A 267 -5.23 -2.22 -5.81
CA GLY A 267 -5.54 -2.62 -7.17
C GLY A 267 -4.37 -3.20 -7.97
N PHE A 268 -3.31 -3.67 -7.29
CA PHE A 268 -2.16 -4.29 -7.95
C PHE A 268 -1.65 -5.54 -7.21
N VAL A 269 -0.91 -6.39 -7.95
CA VAL A 269 -0.17 -7.53 -7.41
C VAL A 269 1.28 -7.12 -7.26
N GLU A 270 1.79 -7.17 -6.04
CA GLU A 270 3.19 -6.91 -5.70
C GLU A 270 4.15 -7.86 -6.43
N GLU A 271 5.35 -7.43 -6.81
CA GLU A 271 6.31 -8.29 -7.50
C GLU A 271 6.92 -9.35 -6.57
N TRP A 272 7.80 -8.97 -5.64
CA TRP A 272 8.42 -9.90 -4.68
C TRP A 272 8.93 -9.17 -3.42
N PRO A 273 8.99 -9.84 -2.25
CA PRO A 273 8.30 -11.08 -1.93
C PRO A 273 6.78 -11.01 -1.98
N GLN A 274 6.14 -12.12 -2.32
CA GLN A 274 4.68 -12.27 -2.37
C GLN A 274 4.20 -13.20 -1.27
N TYR A 275 3.44 -12.67 -0.32
CA TYR A 275 2.83 -13.47 0.74
C TYR A 275 1.35 -13.72 0.44
N TYR A 276 0.97 -14.98 0.29
CA TYR A 276 -0.41 -15.39 0.06
C TYR A 276 -0.97 -16.08 1.30
N SER A 277 -2.22 -15.77 1.63
CA SER A 277 -2.98 -16.40 2.69
C SER A 277 -4.43 -16.52 2.26
N TRP A 278 -5.05 -17.67 2.52
CA TRP A 278 -6.49 -17.87 2.34
C TRP A 278 -7.04 -18.84 3.36
N ASP A 279 -8.31 -18.67 3.70
CA ASP A 279 -9.01 -19.52 4.65
C ASP A 279 -9.82 -20.57 3.92
N GLN A 280 -9.57 -21.85 4.24
CA GLN A 280 -10.41 -22.95 3.79
C GLN A 280 -11.38 -23.35 4.90
N ARG A 281 -12.68 -23.22 4.63
CA ARG A 281 -13.71 -23.75 5.51
C ARG A 281 -13.78 -25.26 5.36
N GLU A 282 -13.74 -25.98 6.48
CA GLU A 282 -13.92 -27.43 6.53
C GLU A 282 -15.41 -27.76 6.65
N GLU A 283 -15.89 -28.62 5.76
CA GLU A 283 -17.31 -29.01 5.69
C GLU A 283 -17.75 -29.85 6.90
N SER A 284 -16.82 -30.62 7.49
CA SER A 284 -17.14 -31.65 8.49
C SER A 284 -17.37 -31.11 9.89
N ASP A 285 -16.69 -30.04 10.29
CA ASP A 285 -16.70 -29.52 11.66
C ASP A 285 -16.88 -28.00 11.74
N GLY A 286 -16.99 -27.32 10.60
CA GLY A 286 -17.04 -25.86 10.53
C GLY A 286 -15.72 -25.19 10.92
N GLY A 287 -14.64 -25.96 11.10
CA GLY A 287 -13.30 -25.45 11.32
C GLY A 287 -12.83 -24.62 10.13
N THR A 288 -11.90 -23.69 10.40
CA THR A 288 -11.26 -22.89 9.35
C THR A 288 -9.77 -23.16 9.41
N SER A 289 -9.22 -23.64 8.31
CA SER A 289 -7.80 -23.92 8.16
C SER A 289 -7.20 -22.86 7.23
N THR A 290 -6.35 -22.00 7.78
CA THR A 290 -5.64 -20.98 7.00
C THR A 290 -4.45 -21.60 6.28
N MET A 291 -4.43 -21.47 4.96
CA MET A 291 -3.31 -21.88 4.12
C MET A 291 -2.45 -20.66 3.79
N GLN A 292 -1.13 -20.83 3.87
CA GLN A 292 -0.19 -19.73 3.71
C GLN A 292 1.04 -20.18 2.95
N PHE A 293 1.53 -19.34 2.05
CA PHE A 293 2.83 -19.52 1.44
C PHE A 293 3.46 -18.18 1.08
N LEU A 294 4.79 -18.14 1.07
CA LEU A 294 5.59 -17.00 0.68
C LEU A 294 6.39 -17.37 -0.55
N ILE A 295 6.27 -16.59 -1.61
CA ILE A 295 7.10 -16.73 -2.80
C ILE A 295 8.17 -15.63 -2.79
N LEU A 296 9.40 -16.05 -3.04
CA LEU A 296 10.61 -15.25 -3.09
C LEU A 296 11.18 -15.22 -4.52
N PRO A 297 12.11 -14.30 -4.81
CA PRO A 297 12.79 -14.25 -6.10
C PRO A 297 13.35 -15.62 -6.55
N GLY A 298 13.26 -15.89 -7.85
CA GLY A 298 13.64 -17.19 -8.41
C GLY A 298 12.65 -18.32 -8.10
N HIS A 299 11.37 -17.97 -7.86
CA HIS A 299 10.26 -18.90 -7.60
C HIS A 299 10.53 -19.86 -6.44
N LYS A 300 11.23 -19.38 -5.40
CA LYS A 300 11.42 -20.15 -4.16
C LYS A 300 10.20 -19.96 -3.28
N VAL A 301 9.61 -21.05 -2.80
CA VAL A 301 8.38 -21.02 -2.01
C VAL A 301 8.62 -21.55 -0.61
N ALA A 302 8.24 -20.80 0.41
CA ALA A 302 8.12 -21.29 1.79
C ALA A 302 6.65 -21.59 2.10
N ILE A 303 6.33 -22.84 2.42
CA ILE A 303 4.98 -23.27 2.79
C ILE A 303 4.80 -23.07 4.30
N TYR A 304 3.69 -22.47 4.73
CA TYR A 304 3.49 -22.05 6.12
C TYR A 304 4.71 -21.30 6.68
N PRO A 305 5.10 -20.17 6.06
CA PRO A 305 6.28 -19.42 6.48
C PRO A 305 6.15 -19.02 7.95
N PRO A 306 7.20 -19.17 8.77
CA PRO A 306 7.13 -18.81 10.19
C PRO A 306 6.99 -17.28 10.33
N PRO A 307 6.50 -16.78 11.48
CA PRO A 307 6.40 -15.35 11.76
C PRO A 307 7.67 -14.55 11.47
N SER A 308 8.84 -15.15 11.73
CA SER A 308 10.14 -14.52 11.51
C SER A 308 10.50 -14.30 10.04
N MET A 309 9.91 -15.05 9.10
CA MET A 309 10.07 -14.78 7.66
C MET A 309 9.11 -13.66 7.23
N VAL A 310 7.82 -13.79 7.60
CA VAL A 310 6.79 -12.84 7.16
C VAL A 310 6.98 -11.45 7.77
N SER A 311 7.50 -11.35 9.01
CA SER A 311 7.75 -10.05 9.66
C SER A 311 8.84 -9.23 8.98
N GLN A 312 9.68 -9.84 8.15
CA GLN A 312 10.71 -9.13 7.38
C GLN A 312 10.15 -8.49 6.11
N ILE A 313 8.99 -8.93 5.63
CA ILE A 313 8.34 -8.34 4.46
C ILE A 313 7.93 -6.91 4.81
N GLY A 314 8.29 -5.99 3.92
CA GLY A 314 8.03 -4.57 4.13
C GLY A 314 9.03 -3.89 5.08
N GLN A 315 10.13 -4.55 5.47
CA GLN A 315 11.20 -3.96 6.29
C GLN A 315 12.37 -3.46 5.43
N GLY A 316 12.90 -2.28 5.75
CA GLY A 316 14.01 -1.67 5.00
C GLY A 316 15.36 -2.41 5.09
N THR A 317 15.46 -3.47 5.91
CA THR A 317 16.65 -4.31 6.06
C THR A 317 16.41 -5.75 5.60
N LEU A 318 15.42 -5.98 4.73
CA LEU A 318 15.12 -7.31 4.22
C LEU A 318 16.32 -7.90 3.48
N ILE A 319 16.95 -8.93 4.06
CA ILE A 319 18.03 -9.66 3.40
C ILE A 319 17.41 -10.81 2.63
N ILE A 320 17.05 -10.57 1.37
CA ILE A 320 16.46 -11.59 0.48
C ILE A 320 17.30 -12.87 0.45
N ALA A 321 18.63 -12.75 0.48
CA ALA A 321 19.54 -13.89 0.51
C ALA A 321 19.31 -14.81 1.73
N ASP A 322 19.03 -14.24 2.90
CA ASP A 322 18.79 -15.00 4.13
C ASP A 322 17.44 -15.72 4.08
N LEU A 323 16.41 -15.07 3.51
CA LEU A 323 15.11 -15.72 3.25
C LEU A 323 15.25 -16.87 2.26
N LEU A 324 15.99 -16.66 1.16
CA LEU A 324 16.23 -17.71 0.16
C LEU A 324 16.97 -18.91 0.77
N ALA A 325 18.02 -18.67 1.57
CA ALA A 325 18.80 -19.71 2.21
C ALA A 325 17.98 -20.51 3.25
N SER A 326 17.06 -19.85 3.96
CA SER A 326 16.25 -20.48 5.01
C SER A 326 15.00 -21.19 4.48
N THR A 327 14.51 -20.84 3.28
CA THR A 327 13.27 -21.40 2.70
C THR A 327 13.31 -22.91 2.51
N GLU A 328 14.38 -23.42 1.89
CA GLU A 328 14.50 -24.87 1.64
C GLU A 328 14.56 -25.66 2.95
N LYS A 329 15.41 -25.21 3.88
CA LYS A 329 15.53 -25.82 5.21
C LYS A 329 14.22 -25.78 5.99
N HIS A 330 13.47 -24.68 5.89
CA HIS A 330 12.14 -24.55 6.51
C HIS A 330 11.17 -25.60 5.97
N ASN A 331 11.04 -25.72 4.65
CA ASN A 331 10.14 -26.70 4.04
C ASN A 331 10.52 -28.14 4.42
N GLN A 332 11.82 -28.45 4.47
CA GLN A 332 12.32 -29.75 4.94
C GLN A 332 11.99 -30.03 6.42
N GLY A 333 11.67 -29.01 7.22
CA GLY A 333 11.24 -29.14 8.60
C GLY A 333 9.73 -29.35 8.80
N LEU A 334 8.88 -29.11 7.78
CA LEU A 334 7.43 -29.27 7.88
C LEU A 334 7.03 -30.74 8.03
N SER A 335 6.04 -31.12 8.83
CA SER A 335 5.61 -32.52 8.91
C SER A 335 5.02 -33.04 7.58
N ARG A 336 5.07 -34.37 7.35
CA ARG A 336 4.40 -34.99 6.18
C ARG A 336 2.92 -34.65 6.14
N ALA A 337 2.26 -34.66 7.30
CA ALA A 337 0.84 -34.30 7.43
C ALA A 337 0.56 -32.86 6.99
N GLN A 338 1.39 -31.89 7.38
CA GLN A 338 1.24 -30.49 6.95
C GLN A 338 1.36 -30.35 5.42
N LEU A 339 2.39 -30.98 4.82
CA LEU A 339 2.59 -30.93 3.37
C LEU A 339 1.45 -31.59 2.60
N MET A 340 0.97 -32.75 3.06
CA MET A 340 -0.16 -33.44 2.46
C MET A 340 -1.46 -32.65 2.60
N GLN A 341 -1.70 -32.01 3.75
CA GLN A 341 -2.87 -31.16 3.95
C GLN A 341 -2.83 -29.94 3.03
N PHE A 342 -1.69 -29.24 2.96
CA PHE A 342 -1.50 -28.12 2.03
C PHE A 342 -1.74 -28.57 0.59
N GLY A 343 -1.13 -29.68 0.17
CA GLY A 343 -1.30 -30.27 -1.15
C GLY A 343 -2.77 -30.57 -1.48
N LYS A 344 -3.47 -31.27 -0.59
CA LYS A 344 -4.89 -31.62 -0.74
C LYS A 344 -5.78 -30.38 -0.87
N VAL A 345 -5.57 -29.36 -0.03
CA VAL A 345 -6.37 -28.12 -0.06
C VAL A 345 -6.06 -27.31 -1.31
N GLY A 346 -4.79 -27.15 -1.68
CA GLY A 346 -4.40 -26.40 -2.88
C GLY A 346 -4.88 -27.06 -4.18
N VAL A 347 -4.79 -28.40 -4.30
CA VAL A 347 -5.35 -29.13 -5.45
C VAL A 347 -6.86 -28.93 -5.55
N ARG A 348 -7.58 -28.96 -4.40
CA ARG A 348 -9.01 -28.68 -4.38
C ARG A 348 -9.30 -27.26 -4.84
N LEU A 349 -8.56 -26.26 -4.36
CA LEU A 349 -8.72 -24.87 -4.78
C LEU A 349 -8.50 -24.71 -6.29
N ILE A 350 -7.44 -25.30 -6.85
CA ILE A 350 -7.21 -25.26 -8.31
C ILE A 350 -8.38 -25.89 -9.07
N ALA A 351 -8.92 -27.00 -8.57
CA ALA A 351 -10.06 -27.67 -9.18
C ALA A 351 -11.38 -26.84 -9.14
N THR A 352 -11.45 -25.75 -8.36
CA THR A 352 -12.59 -24.83 -8.37
C THR A 352 -12.51 -23.77 -9.47
N PHE A 353 -11.33 -23.58 -10.08
CA PHE A 353 -11.17 -22.59 -11.14
C PHE A 353 -11.82 -23.07 -12.43
N THR A 354 -12.54 -22.17 -13.10
CA THR A 354 -13.24 -22.48 -14.35
C THR A 354 -12.32 -22.40 -15.57
N THR A 355 -11.16 -21.75 -15.43
CA THR A 355 -10.15 -21.59 -16.48
C THR A 355 -8.75 -21.93 -15.96
N THR A 356 -7.87 -22.30 -16.87
CA THR A 356 -6.42 -22.48 -16.65
C THR A 356 -5.66 -21.16 -16.74
N VAL A 357 -4.37 -21.18 -16.39
CA VAL A 357 -3.47 -20.00 -16.53
C VAL A 357 -3.33 -19.61 -18.00
N GLU A 358 -3.20 -20.60 -18.88
CA GLU A 358 -3.02 -20.41 -20.32
C GLU A 358 -4.28 -19.82 -20.97
N GLU A 359 -5.47 -20.34 -20.61
CA GLU A 359 -6.74 -19.78 -21.05
C GLU A 359 -6.91 -18.34 -20.57
N ASP A 360 -6.58 -18.06 -19.30
CA ASP A 360 -6.66 -16.70 -18.76
C ASP A 360 -5.71 -15.73 -19.45
N ALA A 361 -4.51 -16.17 -19.83
CA ALA A 361 -3.58 -15.35 -20.59
C ALA A 361 -4.15 -14.98 -21.97
N VAL A 362 -4.84 -15.92 -22.64
CA VAL A 362 -5.53 -15.65 -23.92
C VAL A 362 -6.70 -14.68 -23.71
N ILE A 363 -7.51 -14.87 -22.67
CA ILE A 363 -8.62 -13.97 -22.34
C ILE A 363 -8.07 -12.56 -22.05
N LEU A 364 -7.04 -12.45 -21.20
CA LEU A 364 -6.39 -11.20 -20.86
C LEU A 364 -5.90 -10.46 -22.11
N GLN A 365 -5.18 -11.16 -23.00
CA GLN A 365 -4.70 -10.55 -24.24
C GLN A 365 -5.87 -10.09 -25.12
N THR A 366 -6.92 -10.91 -25.24
CA THR A 366 -8.13 -10.55 -25.99
C THR A 366 -8.80 -9.30 -25.44
N MET A 367 -8.86 -9.12 -24.11
CA MET A 367 -9.40 -7.90 -23.50
C MET A 367 -8.49 -6.70 -23.74
N LYS A 368 -7.16 -6.86 -23.63
CA LYS A 368 -6.20 -5.79 -23.95
C LYS A 368 -6.27 -5.35 -25.40
N ASP A 369 -6.45 -6.27 -26.34
CA ASP A 369 -6.55 -5.97 -27.77
C ASP A 369 -7.82 -5.17 -28.13
N LYS A 370 -8.87 -5.26 -27.29
CA LYS A 370 -10.08 -4.44 -27.44
C LYS A 370 -9.87 -2.99 -26.99
N LEU A 371 -8.98 -2.75 -26.03
CA LEU A 371 -8.82 -1.43 -25.40
C LEU A 371 -8.50 -0.31 -26.42
N PRO A 372 -7.57 -0.48 -27.39
CA PRO A 372 -7.30 0.54 -28.41
C PRO A 372 -8.43 0.72 -29.43
N MET A 373 -9.38 -0.21 -29.51
CA MET A 373 -10.53 -0.13 -30.42
C MET A 373 -11.70 0.64 -29.81
N MET A 374 -11.63 0.97 -28.51
CA MET A 374 -12.70 1.70 -27.83
C MET A 374 -12.64 3.19 -28.16
N PRO A 375 -13.77 3.79 -28.59
CA PRO A 375 -13.90 5.24 -28.74
C PRO A 375 -13.58 6.00 -27.46
N GLU A 376 -12.91 7.16 -27.57
CA GLU A 376 -12.57 8.02 -26.42
C GLU A 376 -13.80 8.56 -25.66
N ASP A 377 -14.99 8.56 -26.27
CA ASP A 377 -16.24 9.01 -25.66
C ASP A 377 -16.91 7.95 -24.76
N LEU A 378 -16.39 6.71 -24.73
CA LEU A 378 -16.87 5.61 -23.89
C LEU A 378 -16.00 5.41 -22.63
N SER A 379 -15.77 6.49 -21.88
CA SER A 379 -14.91 6.45 -20.69
C SER A 379 -15.38 5.39 -19.68
N GLY A 380 -16.70 5.24 -19.48
CA GLY A 380 -17.26 4.25 -18.55
C GLY A 380 -17.04 2.80 -18.97
N GLU A 381 -17.22 2.45 -20.25
CA GLU A 381 -16.97 1.09 -20.75
C GLU A 381 -15.48 0.75 -20.73
N THR A 382 -14.63 1.74 -21.02
CA THR A 382 -13.17 1.59 -20.98
C THR A 382 -12.71 1.28 -19.55
N GLU A 383 -13.27 2.01 -18.59
CA GLU A 383 -13.06 1.80 -17.17
C GLU A 383 -13.46 0.39 -16.71
N GLU A 384 -14.68 -0.06 -17.05
CA GLU A 384 -15.16 -1.41 -16.77
C GLU A 384 -14.22 -2.49 -17.35
N LEU A 385 -13.79 -2.33 -18.62
CA LEU A 385 -12.86 -3.25 -19.25
C LEU A 385 -11.51 -3.31 -18.53
N MET A 386 -11.02 -2.17 -18.01
CA MET A 386 -9.78 -2.11 -17.25
C MET A 386 -9.87 -2.83 -15.89
N ASP A 387 -11.04 -2.83 -15.25
CA ASP A 387 -11.28 -3.59 -14.02
C ASP A 387 -11.31 -5.09 -14.31
N ILE A 388 -12.01 -5.51 -15.36
CA ILE A 388 -12.02 -6.90 -15.86
C ILE A 388 -10.58 -7.37 -16.14
N ILE A 389 -9.79 -6.56 -16.86
CA ILE A 389 -8.38 -6.83 -17.13
C ILE A 389 -7.60 -7.02 -15.83
N SER A 390 -7.83 -6.17 -14.83
CA SER A 390 -7.15 -6.22 -13.53
C SER A 390 -7.55 -7.46 -12.72
N ALA A 391 -8.81 -7.86 -12.75
CA ALA A 391 -9.31 -9.09 -12.12
C ALA A 391 -8.66 -10.34 -12.73
N ILE A 392 -8.63 -10.43 -14.07
CA ILE A 392 -8.01 -11.54 -14.80
C ILE A 392 -6.50 -11.59 -14.54
N TYR A 393 -5.83 -10.43 -14.54
CA TYR A 393 -4.41 -10.34 -14.22
C TYR A 393 -4.11 -10.91 -12.83
N TYR A 394 -4.85 -10.47 -11.80
CA TYR A 394 -4.72 -11.01 -10.45
C TYR A 394 -4.99 -12.52 -10.39
N ARG A 395 -6.03 -12.99 -11.10
CA ARG A 395 -6.37 -14.41 -11.20
C ARG A 395 -5.22 -15.25 -11.75
N ILE A 396 -4.57 -14.82 -12.82
CA ILE A 396 -3.38 -15.46 -13.40
C ILE A 396 -2.28 -15.58 -12.35
N HIS A 397 -1.95 -14.46 -11.70
CA HIS A 397 -0.90 -14.43 -10.68
C HIS A 397 -1.19 -15.38 -9.52
N PHE A 398 -2.42 -15.39 -9.02
CA PHE A 398 -2.81 -16.29 -7.94
C PHE A 398 -2.71 -17.76 -8.36
N LYS A 399 -3.20 -18.12 -9.55
CA LYS A 399 -3.15 -19.49 -10.10
C LYS A 399 -1.71 -19.99 -10.28
N GLN A 400 -0.83 -19.15 -10.81
CA GLN A 400 0.60 -19.45 -10.94
C GLN A 400 1.23 -19.64 -9.55
N ALA A 401 0.94 -18.74 -8.61
CA ALA A 401 1.48 -18.76 -7.27
C ALA A 401 1.11 -20.04 -6.49
N ILE A 402 -0.16 -20.44 -6.51
CA ILE A 402 -0.60 -21.68 -5.85
C ILE A 402 0.00 -22.92 -6.51
N THR A 403 0.16 -22.92 -7.84
CA THR A 403 0.79 -24.03 -8.57
C THR A 403 2.26 -24.19 -8.17
N MET A 404 3.02 -23.09 -8.10
CA MET A 404 4.41 -23.12 -7.61
C MET A 404 4.50 -23.64 -6.17
N ALA A 405 3.55 -23.28 -5.31
CA ALA A 405 3.51 -23.74 -3.92
C ALA A 405 3.21 -25.24 -3.81
N LEU A 406 2.30 -25.76 -4.64
CA LEU A 406 2.02 -27.19 -4.72
C LEU A 406 3.21 -27.99 -5.23
N ASP A 407 3.91 -27.49 -6.25
CA ASP A 407 5.13 -28.13 -6.77
C ASP A 407 6.23 -28.18 -5.70
N ALA A 408 6.39 -27.12 -4.92
CA ALA A 408 7.30 -27.11 -3.78
C ALA A 408 6.91 -28.15 -2.72
N ALA A 409 5.61 -28.28 -2.40
CA ALA A 409 5.12 -29.26 -1.44
C ALA A 409 5.41 -30.70 -1.90
N ASN A 410 5.09 -30.99 -3.16
CA ASN A 410 5.27 -32.30 -3.78
C ASN A 410 6.75 -32.70 -3.85
N ARG A 411 7.64 -31.75 -4.19
CA ARG A 411 9.08 -31.99 -4.22
C ARG A 411 9.62 -32.42 -2.85
N VAL A 412 9.18 -31.76 -1.78
CA VAL A 412 9.62 -32.08 -0.41
C VAL A 412 9.08 -33.43 0.03
N LEU A 413 7.85 -33.79 -0.37
CA LEU A 413 7.28 -35.11 -0.11
C LEU A 413 8.05 -36.21 -0.84
N ALA A 414 8.35 -36.04 -2.13
CA ALA A 414 9.09 -37.02 -2.92
C ALA A 414 10.48 -37.32 -2.33
N LEU A 415 11.23 -36.28 -1.94
CA LEU A 415 12.55 -36.43 -1.31
C LEU A 415 12.52 -37.25 0.00
N ARG A 416 11.37 -37.30 0.68
CA ARG A 416 11.20 -38.07 1.92
C ARG A 416 10.82 -39.52 1.69
N GLU A 417 10.11 -39.80 0.61
CA GLU A 417 9.78 -41.18 0.23
C GLU A 417 11.07 -41.91 -0.13
N ASP A 418 11.91 -41.29 -0.97
CA ASP A 418 13.24 -41.81 -1.31
C ASP A 418 14.13 -42.04 -0.08
N ALA A 419 14.09 -41.14 0.91
CA ALA A 419 14.87 -41.27 2.14
C ALA A 419 14.34 -42.34 3.11
N SER A 420 13.08 -42.75 2.99
CA SER A 420 12.49 -43.82 3.80
C SER A 420 12.70 -45.22 3.23
N GLU A 421 13.08 -45.30 1.95
CA GLU A 421 13.43 -46.55 1.25
C GLU A 421 14.94 -46.90 1.35
N LEU A 422 15.78 -45.93 1.75
CA LEU A 422 17.21 -46.10 2.06
C LEU A 422 17.41 -46.50 3.53
#